data_AF-A0A6A5ZMG7-F1
#
_entry.id   AF-A0A6A5ZMG7-F1
#
_cell.length_a   1.000
_cell.length_b   1.000
_cell.length_c   1.000
_cell.angle_alpha   90.00
_cell.angle_beta   90.00
_cell.angle_gamma   90.00
#
_symmetry.space_group_name_H-M   'P 1'
#
loop_
_entity.id
_entity.type
_entity.pdbx_description
1 polymer ?
#
loop_
_entity_poly.entity_id
_entity_poly.type
_entity_poly.pdbx_seq_one_letter_code
_entity_poly.pdbx_strand_id
1 'polypeptide(L)'
;MDSEILDYTVRKELRKSIISHARAVYGPQYPTGHTFDVIFECRDTPDEIYHCAHIVRLLVYTRPNSFADFKVIMRTQPKLDENEALMTLDVMLINKASSFFRSLNEDGVEKEPED
;
A
#
# COMPACT_ATOMS: atom_id res chain seq x y z
N MET A 1 6.11 15.00 -25.46
CA MET A 1 4.69 14.71 -25.21
C MET A 1 4.47 13.27 -24.72
N ASP A 2 5.44 12.36 -24.93
CA ASP A 2 5.31 10.94 -24.54
C ASP A 2 5.71 10.61 -23.10
N SER A 3 6.54 11.43 -22.45
CA SER A 3 7.05 11.17 -21.09
C SER A 3 5.97 11.25 -20.02
N GLU A 4 5.03 12.19 -20.12
CA GLU A 4 3.96 12.40 -19.13
C GLU A 4 2.88 11.30 -19.21
N ILE A 5 2.56 10.82 -20.42
CA ILE A 5 1.60 9.73 -20.63
C ILE A 5 2.17 8.41 -20.11
N LEU A 6 3.46 8.18 -20.33
CA LEU A 6 4.17 7.01 -19.82
C LEU A 6 4.19 7.02 -18.29
N ASP A 7 4.54 8.16 -17.69
CA ASP A 7 4.58 8.33 -16.23
C ASP A 7 3.20 8.12 -15.57
N TYR A 8 2.13 8.66 -16.16
CA TYR A 8 0.77 8.41 -15.69
C TYR A 8 0.37 6.93 -15.77
N THR A 9 0.74 6.24 -16.86
CA THR A 9 0.43 4.83 -17.04
C THR A 9 1.14 3.96 -16.01
N VAL A 10 2.43 4.23 -15.75
CA VAL A 10 3.21 3.53 -14.73
C VAL A 10 2.58 3.73 -13.35
N ARG A 11 2.22 4.95 -12.98
CA ARG A 11 1.55 5.25 -11.70
C ARG A 11 0.23 4.50 -11.55
N LYS A 12 -0.57 4.43 -12.62
CA LYS A 12 -1.85 3.70 -12.63
C LYS A 12 -1.65 2.21 -12.42
N GLU A 13 -0.69 1.58 -13.10
CA GLU A 13 -0.42 0.15 -12.94
C GLU A 13 0.18 -0.16 -11.57
N LEU A 14 1.07 0.70 -11.06
CA LEU A 14 1.63 0.55 -9.72
C LEU A 14 0.56 0.65 -8.63
N ARG A 15 -0.38 1.60 -8.75
CA ARG A 15 -1.53 1.70 -7.82
C ARG A 15 -2.39 0.44 -7.83
N LYS A 16 -2.65 -0.15 -8.99
CA LYS A 16 -3.39 -1.43 -9.08
C LYS A 16 -2.63 -2.56 -8.40
N SER A 17 -1.31 -2.64 -8.62
CA SER A 17 -0.43 -3.62 -7.97
C SER A 17 -0.53 -3.52 -6.44
N ILE A 18 -0.36 -2.31 -5.90
CA ILE A 18 -0.45 -2.03 -4.46
C ILE A 18 -1.82 -2.45 -3.91
N ILE A 19 -2.92 -2.11 -4.59
CA ILE A 19 -4.27 -2.50 -4.17
C ILE A 19 -4.44 -4.03 -4.16
N SER A 20 -3.90 -4.72 -5.16
CA SER A 20 -3.93 -6.19 -5.25
C SER A 20 -3.17 -6.82 -4.08
N HIS A 21 -1.92 -6.38 -3.84
CA HIS A 21 -1.11 -6.83 -2.71
C HIS A 21 -1.79 -6.54 -1.38
N ALA A 22 -2.44 -5.38 -1.24
CA ALA A 22 -3.13 -4.99 -0.01
C ALA A 22 -4.32 -5.92 0.27
N ARG A 23 -5.09 -6.27 -0.75
CA ARG A 23 -6.18 -7.25 -0.63
C ARG A 23 -5.67 -8.63 -0.22
N ALA A 24 -4.53 -9.07 -0.75
CA ALA A 24 -3.97 -10.37 -0.39
C ALA A 24 -3.54 -10.40 1.09
N VAL A 25 -2.90 -9.34 1.58
CA VAL A 25 -2.36 -9.28 2.96
C VAL A 25 -3.43 -8.94 3.99
N TYR A 26 -4.28 -7.95 3.70
CA TYR A 26 -5.23 -7.39 4.67
C TYR A 26 -6.68 -7.78 4.39
N GLY A 27 -7.00 -8.33 3.22
CA GLY A 27 -8.35 -8.79 2.88
C GLY A 27 -8.97 -9.74 3.92
N PRO A 28 -8.24 -10.72 4.47
CA PRO A 28 -8.76 -11.58 5.53
C PRO A 28 -9.20 -10.82 6.80
N GLN A 29 -8.60 -9.67 7.09
CA GLN A 29 -8.97 -8.82 8.23
C GLN A 29 -10.19 -7.92 7.93
N TYR A 30 -10.52 -7.73 6.65
CA TYR A 30 -11.59 -6.87 6.15
C TYR A 30 -12.49 -7.60 5.14
N PRO A 31 -13.20 -8.67 5.55
CA PRO A 31 -13.81 -9.63 4.62
C PRO A 31 -15.06 -9.14 3.85
N THR A 32 -15.71 -8.04 4.24
CA THR A 32 -17.05 -7.69 3.70
C THR A 32 -17.18 -6.25 3.20
N GLY A 33 -17.25 -6.04 1.87
CA GLY A 33 -17.64 -4.74 1.30
C GLY A 33 -16.62 -3.60 1.47
N HIS A 34 -15.37 -3.93 1.79
CA HIS A 34 -14.30 -2.98 1.98
C HIS A 34 -13.52 -2.81 0.67
N THR A 35 -13.33 -1.56 0.25
CA THR A 35 -12.49 -1.23 -0.91
C THR A 35 -11.17 -0.66 -0.42
N PHE A 36 -10.07 -1.09 -1.01
CA PHE A 36 -8.75 -0.54 -0.75
C PHE A 36 -8.46 0.59 -1.71
N ASP A 37 -7.73 1.60 -1.24
CA ASP A 37 -7.34 2.73 -2.05
C ASP A 37 -5.96 3.25 -1.69
N VAL A 38 -5.36 3.97 -2.63
CA VAL A 38 -4.08 4.63 -2.50
C VAL A 38 -4.28 6.12 -2.76
N ILE A 39 -4.02 6.93 -1.74
CA ILE A 39 -4.16 8.38 -1.83
C ILE A 39 -2.80 9.05 -1.70
N PHE A 40 -2.66 10.17 -2.41
CA PHE A 40 -1.48 11.02 -2.42
C PHE A 40 -1.73 12.28 -1.63
N GLU A 41 -0.77 12.66 -0.82
CA GLU A 41 -0.76 13.90 -0.08
C GLU A 41 0.55 14.62 -0.40
N CYS A 42 0.43 15.82 -0.94
CA CYS A 42 1.54 16.77 -1.03
C CYS A 42 1.49 17.65 0.22
N ARG A 43 2.59 17.69 0.96
CA ARG A 43 2.76 18.61 2.10
C ARG A 43 3.80 19.65 1.75
N ASP A 44 3.44 20.90 1.95
CA ASP A 44 4.38 22.00 1.82
C ASP A 44 5.52 21.80 2.83
N THR A 45 6.74 21.82 2.31
CA THR A 45 7.94 21.77 3.13
C THR A 45 8.47 23.19 3.36
N PRO A 46 8.94 23.52 4.57
CA PRO A 46 9.52 24.84 4.86
C PRO A 46 10.91 25.04 4.23
N ASP A 47 11.41 24.08 3.46
CA ASP A 47 12.70 24.13 2.78
C ASP A 47 12.55 24.96 1.48
N GLU A 48 13.46 25.90 1.24
CA GLU A 48 13.43 26.77 0.06
C GLU A 48 13.73 26.00 -1.24
N ILE A 49 14.39 24.84 -1.15
CA ILE A 49 14.81 24.05 -2.31
C ILE A 49 13.71 23.07 -2.75
N TYR A 50 12.93 22.58 -1.80
CA TYR A 50 11.89 21.58 -2.04
C TYR A 50 10.54 22.16 -1.62
N HIS A 51 9.62 22.33 -2.57
CA HIS A 51 8.33 22.94 -2.31
C HIS A 51 7.24 21.95 -1.87
N CYS A 52 7.48 20.65 -2.02
CA CYS A 52 6.52 19.62 -1.65
C CYS A 52 7.22 18.33 -1.22
N ALA A 53 6.75 17.74 -0.13
CA ALA A 53 7.00 16.34 0.17
C ALA A 53 5.73 15.50 -0.04
N HIS A 54 5.89 14.45 -0.83
CA HIS A 54 4.87 13.47 -1.16
C HIS A 54 4.78 12.37 -0.10
N ILE A 55 3.56 12.10 0.35
CA ILE A 55 3.23 10.98 1.22
C ILE A 55 2.16 10.16 0.52
N VAL A 56 2.38 8.85 0.43
CA VAL A 56 1.40 7.92 -0.13
C VAL A 56 0.81 7.10 1.00
N ARG A 57 -0.52 7.00 1.04
CA ARG A 57 -1.26 6.26 2.06
C ARG A 57 -2.08 5.16 1.42
N LEU A 58 -1.92 3.93 1.92
CA LEU A 58 -2.82 2.82 1.68
C LEU A 58 -3.92 2.85 2.74
N LEU A 59 -5.17 2.89 2.28
CA LEU A 59 -6.34 2.88 3.15
C LEU A 59 -7.33 1.79 2.76
N VAL A 60 -8.21 1.48 3.71
CA VAL A 60 -9.38 0.63 3.50
C VAL A 60 -10.63 1.38 3.93
N TYR A 61 -11.63 1.43 3.07
CA TYR A 61 -12.95 1.96 3.42
C TYR A 61 -13.68 0.92 4.27
N THR A 62 -14.12 1.33 5.46
CA THR A 62 -14.63 0.41 6.49
C THR A 62 -16.16 0.34 6.53
N ARG A 63 -16.85 1.17 5.75
CA ARG A 63 -18.31 1.19 5.65
C ARG A 63 -18.72 1.02 4.18
N PRO A 64 -19.67 0.12 3.87
CA PRO A 64 -20.23 0.01 2.52
C PRO A 64 -20.80 1.35 2.06
N ASN A 65 -20.59 1.70 0.80
CA ASN A 65 -21.13 2.91 0.16
C ASN A 65 -20.74 4.24 0.85
N SER A 66 -19.66 4.26 1.63
CA SER A 66 -19.14 5.48 2.27
C SER A 66 -17.64 5.62 2.01
N PHE A 67 -17.23 6.79 1.52
CA PHE A 67 -15.82 7.18 1.43
C PHE A 67 -15.35 7.99 2.64
N ALA A 68 -16.26 8.33 3.56
CA ALA A 68 -15.95 9.12 4.75
C ALA A 68 -15.29 8.29 5.86
N ASP A 69 -15.60 7.00 5.93
CA ASP A 69 -15.08 6.10 6.96
C ASP A 69 -13.98 5.23 6.37
N PHE A 70 -12.73 5.58 6.68
CA PHE A 70 -11.57 4.82 6.25
C PHE A 70 -10.56 4.63 7.38
N LYS A 71 -9.76 3.58 7.27
CA LYS A 71 -8.57 3.36 8.09
C LYS A 71 -7.33 3.43 7.22
N VAL A 72 -6.34 4.20 7.64
CA VAL A 72 -5.00 4.16 7.04
C VAL A 72 -4.28 2.92 7.57
N ILE A 73 -3.95 2.00 6.68
CA ILE A 73 -3.27 0.74 7.03
C ILE A 73 -1.76 0.95 6.97
N MET A 74 -1.29 1.67 5.96
CA MET A 74 0.13 1.91 5.74
C MET A 74 0.33 3.30 5.14
N ARG A 75 1.43 3.95 5.50
CA ARG A 75 1.84 5.24 4.91
C ARG A 75 3.35 5.26 4.75
N THR A 76 3.82 5.97 3.73
CA THR A 76 5.25 6.26 3.60
C THR A 76 5.68 7.38 4.55
N GLN A 77 6.98 7.50 4.73
CA GLN A 77 7.57 8.78 5.16
C GLN A 77 7.48 9.80 4.02
N PRO A 78 7.59 11.11 4.30
CA PRO A 78 7.72 12.15 3.28
C PRO A 78 8.85 11.83 2.30
N LYS A 79 8.56 11.93 1.00
CA LYS A 79 9.50 11.76 -0.11
C LYS A 79 9.45 12.97 -1.03
N LEU A 80 10.57 13.28 -1.68
CA LEU A 80 10.63 14.43 -2.59
C LEU A 80 10.06 14.11 -3.97
N ASP A 81 10.02 12.83 -4.33
CA ASP A 81 9.47 12.35 -5.59
C ASP A 81 8.23 11.47 -5.34
N GLU A 82 7.19 11.70 -6.12
CA GLU A 82 5.91 10.97 -6.01
C GLU A 82 6.08 9.48 -6.36
N ASN A 83 6.86 9.18 -7.40
CA ASN A 83 7.10 7.80 -7.82
C ASN A 83 7.93 7.04 -6.77
N GLU A 84 8.92 7.69 -6.17
CA GLU A 84 9.69 7.14 -5.05
C GLU A 84 8.77 6.82 -3.87
N ALA A 85 7.81 7.69 -3.56
CA ALA A 85 6.82 7.45 -2.52
C ALA A 85 5.95 6.21 -2.85
N LEU A 86 5.45 6.09 -4.08
CA LEU A 86 4.68 4.93 -4.50
C LEU A 86 5.48 3.62 -4.43
N MET A 87 6.70 3.61 -4.98
CA MET A 87 7.57 2.43 -4.95
C MET A 87 7.90 2.04 -3.52
N THR A 88 8.16 3.02 -2.64
CA THR A 88 8.38 2.77 -1.22
C THR A 88 7.18 2.05 -0.59
N LEU A 89 5.96 2.49 -0.89
CA LEU A 89 4.75 1.85 -0.37
C LEU A 89 4.61 0.40 -0.86
N ASP A 90 4.87 0.14 -2.15
CA ASP A 90 4.79 -1.22 -2.71
C ASP A 90 5.84 -2.15 -2.07
N VAL A 91 7.08 -1.69 -1.91
CA VAL A 91 8.14 -2.45 -1.23
C VAL A 91 7.77 -2.75 0.23
N MET A 92 7.24 -1.77 0.97
CA MET A 92 6.78 -1.99 2.34
C MET A 92 5.69 -3.06 2.40
N LEU A 93 4.78 -3.08 1.42
CA LEU A 93 3.69 -4.03 1.33
C LEU A 93 4.16 -5.43 0.94
N ILE A 94 5.08 -5.55 -0.01
CA ILE A 94 5.74 -6.81 -0.39
C ILE A 94 6.47 -7.41 0.81
N ASN A 95 7.25 -6.61 1.54
CA ASN A 95 7.95 -7.08 2.74
C ASN A 95 6.97 -7.59 3.81
N LYS A 96 5.82 -6.90 3.97
CA LYS A 96 4.77 -7.34 4.88
C LYS A 96 4.13 -8.65 4.42
N ALA A 97 3.87 -8.79 3.12
CA ALA A 97 3.35 -10.03 2.54
C ALA A 97 4.31 -11.20 2.77
N SER A 98 5.61 -11.01 2.50
CA SER A 98 6.62 -12.04 2.75
C SER A 98 6.68 -12.46 4.22
N SER A 99 6.58 -11.50 5.15
CA SER A 99 6.52 -11.81 6.59
C SER A 99 5.24 -12.59 6.96
N PHE A 100 4.10 -12.23 6.38
CA PHE A 100 2.81 -12.89 6.63
C PHE A 100 2.79 -14.33 6.09
N PHE A 101 3.32 -14.56 4.89
CA PHE A 101 3.40 -15.92 4.33
C PHE A 101 4.42 -16.79 5.06
N ARG A 102 5.52 -16.22 5.57
CA ARG A 102 6.46 -16.96 6.43
C ARG A 102 5.78 -17.44 7.72
N SER A 103 5.04 -16.56 8.41
CA SER A 103 4.35 -16.96 9.64
C SER A 103 3.30 -18.06 9.41
N LEU A 104 2.57 -18.01 8.29
CA LEU A 104 1.60 -19.06 7.96
C LEU A 104 2.24 -20.43 7.73
N ASN A 105 3.47 -20.49 7.22
CA ASN A 105 4.18 -21.75 6.98
C ASN A 105 4.80 -22.32 8.26
N GLU A 106 5.12 -21.49 9.25
CA GLU A 106 5.69 -21.92 10.53
C GLU A 106 4.61 -22.54 11.45
N ASP A 107 3.37 -22.03 11.39
CA ASP A 107 2.24 -22.56 12.17
C ASP A 107 1.62 -23.86 11.58
N GLY A 108 2.03 -24.26 10.36
CA GLY A 108 1.51 -25.42 9.63
C GLY A 108 2.32 -26.72 9.76
N VAL A 109 3.40 -26.73 10.56
CA VAL A 109 4.18 -27.95 10.82
C VAL A 109 3.53 -28.70 11.98
N GLU A 110 2.46 -29.43 11.69
CA GLU A 110 2.05 -30.54 12.57
C GLU A 110 3.22 -31.52 12.63
N LYS A 111 3.85 -31.63 13.80
CA LYS A 111 4.83 -32.69 14.05
C LYS A 111 4.08 -34.01 13.93
N GLU A 112 4.40 -34.80 12.91
CA GLU A 112 3.99 -36.20 12.88
C GLU A 112 4.42 -36.86 14.20
N PRO A 113 3.54 -37.63 14.85
CA PRO A 113 3.92 -38.37 16.04
C PRO A 113 5.01 -39.39 15.65
N GLU A 114 6.16 -39.30 16.34
CA GLU A 114 7.20 -40.33 16.25
C GLU A 114 6.66 -41.62 16.87
N ASP A 115 6.51 -42.66 16.04
CA ASP A 115 6.25 -44.05 16.46
C ASP A 115 7.48 -44.71 17.12
#